data_AF-A0A537J4F4-F1
#
_entry.id   AF-A0A537J4F4-F1
#
_cell.length_a   1.000
_cell.length_b   1.000
_cell.length_c   1.000
_cell.angle_alpha   90.00
_cell.angle_beta   90.00
_cell.angle_gamma   90.00
#
_symmetry.space_group_name_H-M   'P 1'
#
loop_
_entity.id
_entity.type
_entity.pdbx_description
1 polymer ?
#
loop_
_entity_poly.entity_id
_entity_poly.type
_entity_poly.pdbx_seq_one_letter_code
_entity_poly.pdbx_strand_id
1 'polypeptide(L)'
;MTFLGSRPPGAVREPGPTLIGVPYDATSSFRRGSRWGPAAIRMASESIETYNPVIDRDLAQVPFVDGGDLQVEGLDPEHMVRAVRRHLGPGIPILLGGEHTITLGAVQALVARHHDLVVIQWDAHTDLRSEYQGNPVCHATVMRRLLDGGCPLVQLGIACCSRAASGFRTGCSTPSGPGPSISASTSMCSIPQSRRGRATRSRTGRRTRTCSPRSNACGATGSSAWTSSRRRRPGTPED
;
A
#
# COMPACT_ATOMS: atom_id res chain seq x y z
N MET A 1 -2.01 -26.58 12.46
CA MET A 1 -0.61 -26.47 12.90
C MET A 1 -0.38 -25.08 13.43
N THR A 2 0.27 -24.94 14.57
CA THR A 2 0.58 -23.65 15.20
C THR A 2 2.08 -23.38 15.12
N PHE A 3 2.49 -22.14 15.26
CA PHE A 3 3.89 -21.76 15.32
C PHE A 3 4.54 -22.29 16.62
N LEU A 4 5.79 -22.74 16.53
CA LEU A 4 6.55 -23.28 17.65
C LEU A 4 6.53 -22.33 18.86
N GLY A 5 6.26 -22.87 20.05
CA GLY A 5 6.29 -22.11 21.31
C GLY A 5 5.06 -21.23 21.57
N SER A 6 4.08 -21.22 20.65
CA SER A 6 2.82 -20.50 20.88
C SER A 6 1.98 -21.15 21.98
N ARG A 7 1.25 -20.31 22.72
CA ARG A 7 0.32 -20.74 23.76
C ARG A 7 -1.07 -20.98 23.16
N PRO A 8 -1.89 -21.87 23.75
CA PRO A 8 -3.25 -22.07 23.29
C PRO A 8 -4.08 -20.77 23.45
N PRO A 9 -5.08 -20.54 22.60
CA PRO A 9 -5.99 -19.41 22.73
C PRO A 9 -6.57 -19.30 24.15
N GLY A 10 -6.55 -18.11 24.74
CA GLY A 10 -7.03 -17.85 26.10
C GLY A 10 -6.02 -18.09 27.23
N ALA A 11 -4.84 -18.65 26.94
CA ALA A 11 -3.78 -18.85 27.95
C ALA A 11 -2.84 -17.63 28.13
N VAL A 12 -3.00 -16.59 27.32
CA VAL A 12 -2.28 -15.32 27.46
C VAL A 12 -3.25 -14.25 27.95
N ARG A 13 -2.86 -13.52 29.01
CA ARG A 13 -3.57 -12.33 29.44
C ARG A 13 -3.34 -11.24 28.40
N GLU A 14 -4.40 -10.79 27.75
CA GLU A 14 -4.35 -9.65 26.82
C GLU A 14 -3.89 -8.37 27.53
N PRO A 15 -3.16 -7.46 26.86
CA PRO A 15 -2.74 -7.50 25.46
C PRO A 15 -1.33 -8.12 25.29
N GLY A 16 -1.25 -9.29 24.66
CA GLY A 16 0.02 -9.97 24.32
C GLY A 16 0.34 -9.94 22.81
N PRO A 17 1.50 -10.44 22.36
CA PRO A 17 1.76 -10.63 20.95
C PRO A 17 0.85 -11.72 20.36
N THR A 18 0.28 -11.45 19.18
CA THR A 18 -0.60 -12.39 18.47
C THR A 18 -0.08 -12.59 17.06
N LEU A 19 0.28 -13.83 16.76
CA LEU A 19 0.67 -14.26 15.43
C LEU A 19 -0.59 -14.56 14.61
N ILE A 20 -0.67 -14.03 13.39
CA ILE A 20 -1.83 -14.15 12.50
C ILE A 20 -1.31 -14.44 11.10
N GLY A 21 -1.76 -15.52 10.49
CA GLY A 21 -1.49 -15.79 9.09
C GLY A 21 -2.47 -15.07 8.16
N VAL A 22 -1.97 -14.54 7.05
CA VAL A 22 -2.77 -13.89 6.01
C VAL A 22 -2.40 -14.51 4.65
N PRO A 23 -3.01 -15.65 4.28
CA PRO A 23 -2.67 -16.42 3.08
C PRO A 23 -3.20 -15.74 1.80
N TYR A 24 -2.55 -14.66 1.39
CA TYR A 24 -2.99 -13.81 0.27
C TYR A 24 -1.89 -13.58 -0.76
N ASP A 25 -2.19 -13.73 -2.05
CA ASP A 25 -1.24 -13.46 -3.15
C ASP A 25 -1.93 -12.97 -4.43
N ALA A 26 -3.12 -12.37 -4.30
CA ALA A 26 -3.97 -12.10 -5.46
C ALA A 26 -3.33 -11.10 -6.43
N THR A 27 -2.58 -10.11 -5.91
CA THR A 27 -1.92 -9.08 -6.73
C THR A 27 -0.50 -9.42 -7.13
N SER A 28 0.03 -10.60 -6.76
CA SER A 28 1.41 -10.99 -7.05
C SER A 28 1.69 -10.93 -8.55
N SER A 29 2.77 -10.21 -8.91
CA SER A 29 3.07 -9.85 -10.30
C SER A 29 3.75 -10.95 -11.11
N PHE A 30 4.71 -11.67 -10.51
CA PHE A 30 5.51 -12.67 -11.21
C PHE A 30 5.18 -14.10 -10.79
N ARG A 31 5.53 -14.49 -9.56
CA ARG A 31 5.26 -15.83 -9.02
C ARG A 31 4.17 -15.75 -7.97
N ARG A 32 3.10 -16.53 -8.18
CA ARG A 32 2.12 -16.84 -7.13
C ARG A 32 2.66 -17.94 -6.23
N GLY A 33 2.05 -18.10 -5.06
CA GLY A 33 2.42 -19.12 -4.08
C GLY A 33 2.72 -18.55 -2.70
N SER A 34 2.87 -17.24 -2.54
CA SER A 34 3.08 -16.64 -1.22
C SER A 34 1.89 -16.86 -0.29
N ARG A 35 0.68 -17.15 -0.80
CA ARG A 35 -0.46 -17.60 0.03
C ARG A 35 -0.16 -18.82 0.90
N TRP A 36 0.80 -19.66 0.51
CA TRP A 36 1.24 -20.83 1.28
C TRP A 36 2.30 -20.49 2.33
N GLY A 37 2.82 -19.25 2.33
CA GLY A 37 3.83 -18.75 3.26
C GLY A 37 3.49 -18.97 4.73
N PRO A 38 2.28 -18.64 5.22
CA PRO A 38 1.94 -18.82 6.63
C PRO A 38 2.05 -20.28 7.08
N ALA A 39 1.54 -21.21 6.28
CA ALA A 39 1.63 -22.65 6.57
C ALA A 39 3.08 -23.14 6.51
N ALA A 40 3.84 -22.72 5.49
CA ALA A 40 5.24 -23.11 5.33
C ALA A 40 6.13 -22.59 6.47
N ILE A 41 5.91 -21.36 6.94
CA ILE A 41 6.64 -20.78 8.07
C ILE A 41 6.34 -21.56 9.36
N ARG A 42 5.08 -21.90 9.62
CA ARG A 42 4.72 -22.72 10.79
C ARG A 42 5.38 -24.10 10.73
N MET A 43 5.37 -24.73 9.57
CA MET A 43 6.05 -26.02 9.37
C MET A 43 7.56 -25.91 9.60
N ALA A 44 8.20 -24.88 9.04
CA ALA A 44 9.63 -24.66 9.23
C ALA A 44 9.98 -24.32 10.69
N SER A 45 9.05 -23.72 11.44
CA SER A 45 9.27 -23.36 12.84
C SER A 45 9.47 -24.58 13.75
N GLU A 46 8.99 -25.77 13.38
CA GLU A 46 9.24 -26.98 14.17
C GLU A 46 10.69 -27.49 14.07
N SER A 47 11.44 -27.02 13.07
CA SER A 47 12.83 -27.43 12.81
C SER A 47 13.87 -26.50 13.43
N ILE A 48 13.46 -25.58 14.30
CA ILE A 48 14.35 -24.64 15.00
C ILE A 48 14.23 -24.79 16.51
N GLU A 49 15.28 -24.43 17.23
CA GLU A 49 15.29 -24.42 18.69
C GLU A 49 14.65 -23.14 19.24
N THR A 50 14.01 -23.24 20.41
CA THR A 50 13.39 -22.07 21.06
C THR A 50 14.42 -21.15 21.74
N TYR A 51 15.57 -21.69 22.14
CA TYR A 51 16.64 -20.95 22.80
C TYR A 51 17.62 -20.32 21.80
N ASN A 52 17.89 -19.02 21.96
CA ASN A 52 18.87 -18.28 21.20
C ASN A 52 20.08 -17.90 22.08
N PRO A 53 21.29 -18.47 21.82
CA PRO A 53 22.47 -18.23 22.63
C PRO A 53 23.10 -16.84 22.43
N VAL A 54 22.80 -16.14 21.33
CA VAL A 54 23.36 -14.81 21.05
C VAL A 54 22.76 -13.74 21.97
N ILE A 55 21.48 -13.89 22.31
CA ILE A 55 20.74 -12.95 23.17
C ILE A 55 20.39 -13.53 24.54
N ASP A 56 20.76 -14.80 24.80
CA ASP A 56 20.46 -15.55 26.02
C ASP A 56 18.96 -15.50 26.40
N ARG A 57 18.11 -15.88 25.44
CA ARG A 57 16.64 -15.89 25.62
C ARG A 57 16.02 -17.12 25.00
N ASP A 58 14.93 -17.58 25.64
CA ASP A 58 14.11 -18.68 25.16
C ASP A 58 12.72 -18.16 24.75
N LEU A 59 12.29 -18.52 23.55
CA LEU A 59 10.96 -18.19 23.03
C LEU A 59 9.83 -18.68 23.96
N ALA A 60 10.03 -19.78 24.70
CA ALA A 60 9.06 -20.30 25.67
C ALA A 60 8.73 -19.30 26.80
N GLN A 61 9.61 -18.32 27.06
CA GLN A 61 9.41 -17.27 28.05
C GLN A 61 8.52 -16.13 27.54
N VAL A 62 8.29 -16.04 26.22
CA VAL A 62 7.47 -15.00 25.60
C VAL A 62 6.00 -15.46 25.56
N PRO A 63 5.07 -14.77 26.23
CA PRO A 63 3.66 -15.15 26.19
C PRO A 63 2.99 -14.67 24.91
N PHE A 64 2.98 -15.49 23.84
CA PHE A 64 2.29 -15.17 22.59
C PHE A 64 1.33 -16.28 22.17
N VAL A 65 0.34 -15.93 21.33
CA VAL A 65 -0.65 -16.86 20.78
C VAL A 65 -0.53 -16.89 19.26
N ASP A 66 -0.69 -18.07 18.66
CA ASP A 66 -0.96 -18.21 17.23
C ASP A 66 -2.47 -18.23 17.00
N GLY A 67 -2.99 -17.14 16.43
CA GLY A 67 -4.41 -16.94 16.14
C GLY A 67 -4.90 -17.67 14.88
N GLY A 68 -4.04 -18.44 14.21
CA GLY A 68 -4.38 -19.14 12.97
C GLY A 68 -4.39 -18.21 11.76
N ASP A 69 -5.19 -18.56 10.75
CA ASP A 69 -5.21 -17.87 9.46
C ASP A 69 -6.50 -17.07 9.26
N LEU A 70 -6.35 -15.84 8.77
CA LEU A 70 -7.46 -15.01 8.35
C LEU A 70 -8.04 -15.53 7.02
N GLN A 71 -9.36 -15.62 6.94
CA GLN A 71 -10.07 -16.01 5.74
C GLN A 71 -10.08 -14.86 4.72
N VAL A 72 -9.13 -14.90 3.79
CA VAL A 72 -8.91 -13.85 2.77
C VAL A 72 -8.96 -14.36 1.34
N GLU A 73 -9.27 -15.64 1.15
CA GLU A 73 -9.37 -16.25 -0.17
C GLU A 73 -10.50 -15.61 -0.99
N GLY A 74 -10.21 -15.34 -2.27
CA GLY A 74 -11.17 -14.73 -3.20
C GLY A 74 -11.45 -13.24 -2.98
N LEU A 75 -10.92 -12.62 -1.93
CA LEU A 75 -11.10 -11.19 -1.70
C LEU A 75 -10.30 -10.34 -2.69
N ASP A 76 -10.90 -9.27 -3.20
CA ASP A 76 -10.13 -8.21 -3.83
C ASP A 76 -9.23 -7.48 -2.80
N PRO A 77 -8.20 -6.76 -3.26
CA PRO A 77 -7.18 -6.19 -2.38
C PRO A 77 -7.77 -5.25 -1.33
N GLU A 78 -8.74 -4.41 -1.70
CA GLU A 78 -9.38 -3.47 -0.78
C GLU A 78 -10.19 -4.20 0.30
N HIS A 79 -10.91 -5.27 -0.04
CA HIS A 79 -11.62 -6.10 0.93
C HIS A 79 -10.66 -6.85 1.85
N MET A 80 -9.55 -7.39 1.31
CA MET A 80 -8.51 -8.02 2.11
C MET A 80 -7.89 -7.03 3.12
N VAL A 81 -7.53 -5.83 2.67
CA VAL A 81 -6.98 -4.77 3.52
C VAL A 81 -7.95 -4.42 4.66
N ARG A 82 -9.25 -4.32 4.36
CA ARG A 82 -10.29 -4.12 5.38
C ARG A 82 -10.39 -5.29 6.36
N ALA A 83 -10.28 -6.52 5.88
CA ALA A 83 -10.35 -7.72 6.72
C ALA A 83 -9.17 -7.76 7.71
N VAL A 84 -7.94 -7.55 7.24
CA VAL A 84 -6.75 -7.47 8.09
C VAL A 84 -6.91 -6.38 9.13
N ARG A 85 -7.27 -5.16 8.71
CA ARG A 85 -7.42 -4.01 9.61
C ARG A 85 -8.42 -4.27 10.75
N ARG A 86 -9.52 -4.95 10.48
CA ARG A 86 -10.57 -5.26 11.47
C ARG A 86 -10.21 -6.40 12.41
N HIS A 87 -9.33 -7.29 11.97
CA HIS A 87 -8.98 -8.48 12.75
C HIS A 87 -7.94 -8.19 13.84
N LEU A 88 -7.17 -7.10 13.72
CA LEU A 88 -6.11 -6.80 14.69
C LEU A 88 -6.68 -6.31 16.03
N GLY A 89 -6.39 -7.06 17.08
CA GLY A 89 -6.70 -6.71 18.46
C GLY A 89 -5.72 -5.70 19.08
N PRO A 90 -5.87 -5.39 20.38
CA PRO A 90 -5.03 -4.43 21.11
C PRO A 90 -3.60 -4.91 21.39
N GLY A 91 -3.29 -6.19 21.15
CA GLY A 91 -1.94 -6.74 21.26
C GLY A 91 -0.96 -6.24 20.20
N ILE A 92 0.25 -6.82 20.21
CA ILE A 92 1.27 -6.63 19.17
C ILE A 92 1.00 -7.65 18.05
N PRO A 93 0.55 -7.22 16.85
CA PRO A 93 0.28 -8.16 15.77
C PRO A 93 1.58 -8.60 15.08
N ILE A 94 1.73 -9.91 14.88
CA ILE A 94 2.80 -10.52 14.08
C ILE A 94 2.15 -11.18 12.88
N LEU A 95 2.25 -10.57 11.71
CA LEU A 95 1.63 -11.13 10.50
C LEU A 95 2.58 -12.09 9.79
N LEU A 96 2.15 -13.34 9.61
CA LEU A 96 2.73 -14.23 8.63
C LEU A 96 1.98 -14.02 7.32
N GLY A 97 2.63 -13.39 6.36
CA GLY A 97 1.97 -12.97 5.14
C GLY A 97 1.99 -13.99 4.03
N GLY A 98 1.23 -13.66 2.98
CA GLY A 98 1.63 -13.95 1.63
C GLY A 98 2.34 -12.76 1.00
N GLU A 99 1.68 -12.02 0.11
CA GLU A 99 2.27 -10.85 -0.53
C GLU A 99 2.20 -9.56 0.31
N HIS A 100 2.95 -8.54 -0.11
CA HIS A 100 3.21 -7.34 0.68
C HIS A 100 1.98 -6.43 0.90
N THR A 101 0.90 -6.60 0.13
CA THR A 101 -0.33 -5.79 0.23
C THR A 101 -0.97 -5.83 1.62
N ILE A 102 -0.82 -6.95 2.34
CA ILE A 102 -1.43 -7.15 3.67
C ILE A 102 -0.95 -6.10 4.69
N THR A 103 0.26 -5.57 4.52
CA THR A 103 0.88 -4.57 5.39
C THR A 103 0.03 -3.30 5.46
N LEU A 104 -0.68 -2.96 4.38
CA LEU A 104 -1.55 -1.77 4.35
C LEU A 104 -2.63 -1.85 5.43
N GLY A 105 -3.31 -3.00 5.55
CA GLY A 105 -4.36 -3.18 6.55
C GLY A 105 -3.82 -3.15 7.97
N ALA A 106 -2.63 -3.74 8.17
CA ALA A 106 -1.98 -3.79 9.47
C ALA A 106 -1.59 -2.41 9.98
N VAL A 107 -0.86 -1.65 9.15
CA VAL A 107 -0.40 -0.31 9.53
C VAL A 107 -1.57 0.65 9.68
N GLN A 108 -2.62 0.56 8.85
CA GLN A 108 -3.84 1.36 9.04
C GLN A 108 -4.52 1.11 10.39
N ALA A 109 -4.50 -0.12 10.91
CA ALA A 109 -5.03 -0.42 12.24
C ALA A 109 -4.13 0.15 13.36
N LEU A 110 -2.81 0.07 13.18
CA LEU A 110 -1.84 0.51 14.18
C LEU A 110 -1.74 2.03 14.27
N VAL A 111 -1.77 2.76 13.15
CA VAL A 111 -1.74 4.24 13.13
C VAL A 111 -2.93 4.83 13.88
N ALA A 112 -4.09 4.17 13.87
CA ALA A 112 -5.26 4.60 14.64
C ALA A 112 -5.04 4.53 16.17
N ARG A 113 -4.02 3.79 16.62
CA ARG A 113 -3.71 3.53 18.03
C ARG A 113 -2.37 4.14 18.47
N HIS A 114 -1.46 4.38 17.52
CA HIS A 114 -0.09 4.84 17.72
C HIS A 114 0.19 5.99 16.75
N HIS A 115 0.11 7.23 17.25
CA HIS A 115 0.21 8.45 16.46
C HIS A 115 1.65 8.80 16.05
N ASP A 116 2.64 8.21 16.72
CA ASP A 116 4.08 8.33 16.52
C ASP A 116 4.68 7.13 15.77
N LEU A 117 3.83 6.29 15.17
CA LEU A 117 4.26 5.09 14.45
C LEU A 117 5.15 5.43 13.25
N VAL A 118 6.29 4.74 13.17
CA VAL A 118 7.22 4.79 12.03
C VAL A 118 7.29 3.40 11.40
N VAL A 119 7.23 3.35 10.06
CA VAL A 119 7.39 2.11 9.30
C VAL A 119 8.86 1.94 8.92
N ILE A 120 9.43 0.79 9.29
CA ILE A 120 10.74 0.35 8.79
C ILE A 120 10.47 -0.79 7.80
N GLN A 121 10.77 -0.55 6.53
CA GLN A 121 10.66 -1.54 5.48
C GLN A 121 12.03 -2.14 5.17
N TRP A 122 12.12 -3.46 5.23
CA TRP A 122 13.24 -4.20 4.66
C TRP A 122 12.76 -4.93 3.41
N ASP A 123 13.20 -4.45 2.25
CA ASP A 123 12.79 -5.02 0.96
C ASP A 123 13.84 -4.72 -0.11
N ALA A 124 13.90 -5.53 -1.16
CA ALA A 124 14.64 -5.20 -2.37
C ALA A 124 13.94 -4.11 -3.19
N HIS A 125 12.61 -3.98 -3.08
CA HIS A 125 11.77 -3.08 -3.86
C HIS A 125 11.24 -1.92 -3.02
N THR A 126 11.15 -0.73 -3.62
CA THR A 126 10.60 0.44 -2.92
C THR A 126 9.11 0.34 -2.60
N ASP A 127 8.33 -0.37 -3.42
CA ASP A 127 6.86 -0.39 -3.35
C ASP A 127 6.19 1.01 -3.31
N LEU A 128 6.85 1.99 -3.93
CA LEU A 128 6.44 3.40 -3.99
C LEU A 128 5.69 3.76 -5.28
N ARG A 129 5.22 2.78 -6.06
CA ARG A 129 4.47 3.08 -7.29
C ARG A 129 3.10 3.66 -6.93
N SER A 130 2.58 4.53 -7.80
CA SER A 130 1.20 5.03 -7.67
C SER A 130 0.17 3.97 -8.02
N GLU A 131 0.49 3.08 -8.95
CA GLU A 131 -0.32 1.94 -9.36
C GLU A 131 0.58 0.88 -10.01
N TYR A 132 0.06 -0.33 -10.13
CA TYR A 132 0.69 -1.40 -10.90
C TYR A 132 -0.38 -2.21 -11.61
N GLN A 133 -0.24 -2.40 -12.93
CA GLN A 133 -1.25 -3.06 -13.77
C GLN A 133 -2.67 -2.49 -13.61
N GLY A 134 -2.78 -1.16 -13.47
CA GLY A 134 -4.05 -0.45 -13.26
C GLY A 134 -4.65 -0.61 -11.86
N ASN A 135 -3.96 -1.30 -10.94
CA ASN A 135 -4.40 -1.46 -9.57
C ASN A 135 -3.66 -0.49 -8.62
N PRO A 136 -4.38 0.40 -7.92
CA PRO A 136 -3.80 1.29 -6.91
C PRO A 136 -3.47 0.60 -5.58
N VAL A 137 -4.02 -0.58 -5.30
CA VAL A 137 -3.84 -1.33 -4.05
C VAL A 137 -3.28 -2.72 -4.36
N CYS A 138 -1.95 -2.81 -4.32
CA CYS A 138 -1.21 -4.05 -4.55
C CYS A 138 0.17 -4.02 -3.88
N HIS A 139 0.90 -5.14 -3.95
CA HIS A 139 2.22 -5.31 -3.31
C HIS A 139 3.19 -4.18 -3.71
N ALA A 140 3.24 -3.79 -4.98
CA ALA A 140 4.17 -2.76 -5.47
C ALA A 140 3.80 -1.29 -5.13
N THR A 141 2.72 -1.07 -4.38
CA THR A 141 2.17 0.27 -4.07
C THR A 141 1.97 0.51 -2.58
N VAL A 142 2.16 -0.51 -1.74
CA VAL A 142 1.79 -0.47 -0.31
C VAL A 142 2.47 0.68 0.41
N MET A 143 3.76 0.89 0.17
CA MET A 143 4.53 1.94 0.83
C MET A 143 4.12 3.34 0.36
N ARG A 144 3.71 3.48 -0.91
CA ARG A 144 3.12 4.74 -1.39
C ARG A 144 1.85 5.08 -0.63
N ARG A 145 0.97 4.11 -0.40
CA ARG A 145 -0.29 4.31 0.35
C ARG A 145 -0.05 4.70 1.80
N LEU A 146 0.98 4.14 2.43
CA LEU A 146 1.34 4.50 3.81
C LEU A 146 1.90 5.92 3.89
N LEU A 147 2.77 6.31 2.95
CA LEU A 147 3.29 7.67 2.86
C LEU A 147 2.19 8.70 2.57
N ASP A 148 1.29 8.40 1.63
CA ASP A 148 0.14 9.26 1.32
C ASP A 148 -0.77 9.44 2.56
N GLY A 149 -0.82 8.44 3.44
CA GLY A 149 -1.49 8.47 4.74
C GLY A 149 -0.72 9.20 5.84
N GLY A 150 0.45 9.79 5.54
CA GLY A 150 1.26 10.54 6.50
C GLY A 150 2.14 9.69 7.42
N CYS A 151 2.29 8.39 7.15
CA CYS A 151 3.12 7.51 7.96
C CYS A 151 4.60 7.67 7.59
N PRO A 152 5.50 8.06 8.52
CA PRO A 152 6.93 8.09 8.27
C PRO A 152 7.46 6.72 7.85
N LEU A 153 8.37 6.70 6.88
CA LEU A 153 8.92 5.48 6.27
C LEU A 153 10.45 5.53 6.21
N VAL A 154 11.10 4.47 6.68
CA VAL A 154 12.52 4.18 6.50
C VAL A 154 12.64 2.90 5.68
N GLN A 155 13.44 2.93 4.60
CA GLN A 155 13.63 1.78 3.71
C GLN A 155 15.07 1.27 3.77
N LEU A 156 15.24 -0.04 3.91
CA LEU A 156 16.51 -0.75 4.00
C LEU A 156 16.54 -1.86 2.95
N GLY A 157 17.72 -2.11 2.35
CA GLY A 157 17.93 -3.18 1.38
C GLY A 157 17.48 -2.87 -0.06
N ILE A 158 17.03 -1.64 -0.34
CA ILE A 158 16.52 -1.25 -1.66
C ILE A 158 17.60 -1.42 -2.73
N ALA A 159 17.33 -2.28 -3.70
CA ALA A 159 18.16 -2.51 -4.88
C ALA A 159 17.38 -2.29 -6.19
N CYS A 160 16.05 -2.19 -6.13
CA CYS A 160 15.17 -1.99 -7.27
C CYS A 160 14.19 -0.84 -7.01
N CYS A 161 14.27 0.22 -7.81
CA CYS A 161 13.39 1.38 -7.70
C CYS A 161 13.00 1.93 -9.08
N SER A 162 11.84 2.59 -9.14
CA SER A 162 11.48 3.38 -10.33
C SER A 162 12.18 4.74 -10.28
N ARG A 163 12.41 5.37 -11.45
CA ARG A 163 13.00 6.72 -11.51
C ARG A 163 12.17 7.78 -10.76
N ALA A 164 10.86 7.60 -10.68
CA ALA A 164 9.99 8.45 -9.89
C ALA A 164 10.14 8.23 -8.38
N ALA A 165 10.54 7.02 -7.97
CA ALA A 165 10.78 6.65 -6.57
C ALA A 165 12.22 6.95 -6.12
N SER A 166 13.21 7.03 -7.03
CA SER A 166 14.62 7.30 -6.69
C SER A 166 14.86 8.69 -6.09
N GLY A 167 13.92 9.62 -6.27
CA GLY A 167 13.95 10.94 -5.63
C GLY A 167 13.54 10.93 -4.15
N PHE A 168 12.91 9.86 -3.67
CA PHE A 168 12.76 9.63 -2.23
C PHE A 168 14.12 9.21 -1.70
N ARG A 169 14.76 10.06 -0.89
CA ARG A 169 16.03 9.72 -0.24
C ARG A 169 15.78 8.56 0.70
N THR A 170 16.13 7.36 0.24
CA THR A 170 16.32 6.20 1.11
C THR A 170 17.45 6.57 2.06
N GLY A 171 17.17 6.64 3.37
CA GLY A 171 18.10 7.14 4.39
C GLY A 171 19.33 6.26 4.65
N CYS A 172 19.76 5.42 3.70
CA CYS A 172 20.97 4.62 3.81
C CYS A 172 22.07 5.20 2.92
N SER A 173 22.57 6.37 3.29
CA SER A 173 23.95 6.74 2.94
C SER A 173 24.85 6.12 4.00
N THR A 174 25.73 5.19 3.61
CA THR A 174 26.85 4.78 4.47
C THR A 174 27.58 6.04 4.97
N PRO A 175 27.83 6.19 6.28
CA PRO A 175 28.56 7.35 6.76
C PRO A 175 30.04 7.17 6.43
N SER A 176 30.49 7.80 5.36
CA SER A 176 31.91 8.12 5.17
C SER A 176 32.19 9.47 5.86
N GLY A 177 32.35 9.45 7.18
CA GLY A 177 32.80 10.61 7.97
C GLY A 177 32.32 10.58 9.43
N PRO A 178 33.05 11.20 10.37
CA PRO A 178 32.67 11.22 11.78
C PRO A 178 31.40 12.06 11.94
N GLY A 179 30.42 11.52 12.68
CA GLY A 179 29.02 11.97 12.70
C GLY A 179 28.80 13.46 12.99
N PRO A 180 27.58 13.98 12.70
CA PRO A 180 26.61 14.11 13.79
C PRO A 180 25.11 14.06 13.41
N SER A 181 24.28 13.93 14.47
CA SER A 181 22.86 14.33 14.63
C SER A 181 21.82 13.92 13.56
N ILE A 182 20.88 13.08 13.99
CA ILE A 182 19.59 12.87 13.31
C ILE A 182 18.78 14.17 13.42
N SER A 183 18.83 15.02 12.40
CA SER A 183 17.84 16.08 12.22
C SER A 183 16.68 15.50 11.41
N ALA A 184 15.50 15.46 12.02
CA ALA A 184 14.25 15.18 11.32
C ALA A 184 13.96 16.37 10.39
N SER A 185 14.51 16.31 9.17
CA SER A 185 14.09 17.20 8.09
C SER A 185 12.70 16.74 7.64
N THR A 186 11.66 17.31 8.24
CA THR A 186 10.32 17.34 7.65
C THR A 186 10.40 18.19 6.37
N SER A 187 10.82 17.59 5.26
CA SER A 187 10.58 18.21 3.95
C SER A 187 9.09 18.03 3.66
N MET A 188 8.28 19.01 4.08
CA MET A 188 6.93 19.18 3.57
C MET A 188 7.01 19.15 2.05
N CYS A 189 6.43 18.11 1.44
CA CYS A 189 6.21 18.07 0.01
C CYS A 189 5.13 19.11 -0.30
N SER A 190 5.53 20.32 -0.66
CA SER A 190 4.61 21.35 -1.12
C SER A 190 4.06 20.96 -2.49
N ILE A 191 2.79 20.54 -2.50
CA ILE A 191 1.97 20.35 -3.71
C ILE A 191 1.89 21.68 -4.47
N PRO A 192 2.15 21.74 -5.78
CA PRO A 192 2.00 22.98 -6.53
C PRO A 192 0.53 23.39 -6.57
N GLN A 193 0.19 24.49 -5.88
CA GLN A 193 -1.13 25.09 -5.97
C GLN A 193 -1.35 25.58 -7.40
N SER A 194 -2.39 25.06 -8.05
CA SER A 194 -2.89 25.58 -9.30
C SER A 194 -3.24 27.07 -9.14
N ARG A 195 -2.82 27.88 -10.12
CA ARG A 195 -3.06 29.33 -10.19
C ARG A 195 -4.54 29.64 -9.99
N ARG A 196 -4.95 30.04 -8.79
CA ARG A 196 -6.22 30.73 -8.56
C ARG A 196 -6.07 32.18 -8.99
N GLY A 197 -6.82 32.56 -10.02
CA GLY A 197 -6.92 33.93 -10.50
C GLY A 197 -7.31 34.89 -9.39
N ARG A 198 -6.55 35.98 -9.28
CA ARG A 198 -6.75 37.07 -8.33
C ARG A 198 -7.97 37.88 -8.77
N ALA A 199 -9.11 37.70 -8.11
CA ALA A 199 -10.28 38.55 -8.29
C ALA A 199 -10.04 39.90 -7.59
N THR A 200 -9.77 40.94 -8.37
CA THR A 200 -9.79 42.33 -7.89
C THR A 200 -11.24 42.83 -7.86
N ARG A 201 -11.70 43.24 -6.67
CA ARG A 201 -12.94 43.99 -6.51
C ARG A 201 -12.73 45.41 -7.04
N SER A 202 -13.53 45.83 -8.01
CA SER A 202 -13.82 47.24 -8.24
C SER A 202 -15.34 47.45 -8.20
N ARG A 203 -15.72 48.52 -7.50
CA ARG A 203 -17.07 48.93 -7.15
C ARG A 203 -17.47 50.00 -8.16
N THR A 204 -18.58 49.83 -8.89
CA THR A 204 -19.59 50.85 -9.26
C THR A 204 -20.46 50.43 -10.47
N GLY A 205 -21.78 50.55 -10.33
CA GLY A 205 -22.60 51.30 -11.30
C GLY A 205 -23.21 50.60 -12.54
N ARG A 206 -24.51 50.28 -12.41
CA ARG A 206 -25.60 50.52 -13.39
C ARG A 206 -25.75 49.66 -14.67
N ARG A 207 -27.02 49.24 -14.84
CA ARG A 207 -27.74 48.49 -15.91
C ARG A 207 -27.43 48.89 -17.37
N THR A 208 -27.49 47.93 -18.31
CA THR A 208 -28.59 47.73 -19.32
C THR A 208 -28.35 46.51 -20.23
N ARG A 209 -29.44 45.92 -20.75
CA ARG A 209 -29.51 44.86 -21.78
C ARG A 209 -29.19 45.44 -23.18
N THR A 210 -28.63 44.62 -24.09
CA THR A 210 -29.07 44.49 -25.52
C THR A 210 -28.24 43.47 -26.32
N CYS A 211 -28.89 42.94 -27.37
CA CYS A 211 -28.48 41.91 -28.34
C CYS A 211 -27.25 42.24 -29.21
N SER A 212 -26.77 41.19 -29.90
CA SER A 212 -25.73 41.13 -30.95
C SER A 212 -26.01 42.04 -32.17
N PRO A 213 -25.03 42.29 -33.09
CA PRO A 213 -24.65 41.31 -34.13
C PRO A 213 -23.19 41.36 -34.69
N ARG A 214 -22.78 40.26 -35.38
CA ARG A 214 -21.83 40.13 -36.55
C ARG A 214 -20.38 40.67 -36.40
N SER A 215 -19.31 40.26 -37.06
CA SER A 215 -18.89 39.32 -38.14
C SER A 215 -17.36 39.50 -38.28
N ASN A 216 -16.49 38.48 -38.41
CA ASN A 216 -15.84 37.99 -39.64
C ASN A 216 -14.66 37.09 -39.17
N ALA A 217 -14.60 35.81 -39.52
CA ALA A 217 -14.02 35.23 -40.75
C ALA A 217 -12.49 35.05 -40.70
N CYS A 218 -12.05 33.80 -40.58
CA CYS A 218 -10.94 33.25 -41.36
C CYS A 218 -11.10 31.72 -41.39
N GLY A 219 -11.29 31.16 -42.59
CA GLY A 219 -11.54 29.74 -42.81
C GLY A 219 -10.36 29.02 -43.46
N ALA A 220 -10.48 27.68 -43.49
CA ALA A 220 -10.01 26.71 -44.49
C ALA A 220 -9.72 25.38 -43.76
N THR A 221 -10.01 24.16 -44.22
CA THR A 221 -10.83 23.57 -45.30
C THR A 221 -10.74 22.04 -45.12
N GLY A 222 -11.76 21.29 -45.54
CA GLY A 222 -11.76 19.83 -45.81
C GLY A 222 -12.32 18.97 -44.67
N SER A 223 -13.60 18.55 -44.64
CA SER A 223 -14.31 17.57 -45.50
C SER A 223 -13.49 16.28 -45.71
N SER A 224 -13.97 15.09 -45.33
CA SER A 224 -15.16 14.45 -45.89
C SER A 224 -15.89 13.53 -44.90
N ALA A 225 -17.20 13.44 -45.14
CA ALA A 225 -18.17 12.65 -44.40
C ALA A 225 -18.16 11.16 -44.82
N TRP A 226 -18.56 10.29 -43.89
CA TRP A 226 -19.12 8.98 -44.21
C TRP A 226 -20.44 8.82 -43.44
N THR A 227 -21.55 8.97 -44.15
CA THR A 227 -22.89 8.71 -43.65
C THR A 227 -23.36 7.32 -44.09
N SER A 228 -23.75 6.53 -43.10
CA SER A 228 -24.93 5.65 -43.05
C SER A 228 -25.19 4.65 -44.18
N SER A 229 -25.30 3.37 -43.80
CA SER A 229 -26.56 2.63 -43.98
C SER A 229 -26.60 1.35 -43.15
N ARG A 230 -27.70 1.19 -42.39
CA ARG A 230 -28.14 -0.03 -41.70
C ARG A 230 -28.38 -1.18 -42.69
N ARG A 231 -28.16 -2.44 -42.27
CA ARG A 231 -29.20 -3.48 -42.04
C ARG A 231 -28.62 -4.88 -41.72
N ARG A 232 -29.14 -5.44 -40.62
CA ARG A 232 -29.61 -6.82 -40.33
C ARG A 232 -28.74 -8.05 -40.71
N ARG A 233 -28.42 -8.85 -39.66
CA ARG A 233 -28.25 -10.33 -39.64
C ARG A 233 -29.56 -11.04 -40.11
N PRO A 234 -29.56 -12.27 -40.67
CA PRO A 234 -29.17 -13.52 -39.95
C PRO A 234 -28.60 -14.70 -40.80
N GLY A 235 -28.15 -15.76 -40.12
CA GLY A 235 -28.13 -17.15 -40.65
C GLY A 235 -26.76 -17.82 -40.80
N THR A 236 -26.46 -18.80 -39.94
CA THR A 236 -25.68 -20.04 -40.23
C THR A 236 -26.54 -20.98 -41.11
N PRO A 237 -26.04 -22.08 -41.76
CA PRO A 237 -24.94 -22.98 -41.34
C PRO A 237 -24.06 -23.60 -42.47
N GLU A 238 -23.21 -24.56 -42.07
CA GLU A 238 -22.40 -25.55 -42.85
C GLU A 238 -21.12 -24.98 -43.50
N ASP A 239 -19.90 -25.49 -43.29
CA ASP A 239 -19.39 -26.85 -43.01
C ASP A 239 -18.51 -26.98 -41.75
#